data_AF-F4SDW5-F1
#
_entry.id   AF-F4SDW5-F1
#
_cell.length_a   1.000
_cell.length_b   1.000
_cell.length_c   1.000
_cell.angle_alpha   90.00
_cell.angle_beta   90.00
_cell.angle_gamma   90.00
#
_symmetry.space_group_name_H-M   'P 1'
#
loop_
_entity.id
_entity.type
_entity.pdbx_description
1 polymer ?
#
loop_
_entity_poly.entity_id
_entity_poly.type
_entity_poly.pdbx_seq_one_letter_code
_entity_poly.pdbx_strand_id
1 'polypeptide(L)'
;MAFSHHKRSLFSTIEFIEFQEDEITNFRRIHPRYQLNCLGEFCDEYGFERVECTRKKEIHLQDHQGNPNQTEFNQNSHWTCFALYTNLDDLEEKVLLEDDQVQFDCEGWRHDDDPYILQGSCSLNYTFASDKAIQKQTLQNQTTILTTQDLTNDFVLYDPQSKPNFSCM
;
A
#
# COMPACT_ATOMS: atom_id res chain seq x y z
N MET A 1 -6.05 -9.72 32.41
CA MET A 1 -6.88 -8.86 31.54
C MET A 1 -6.57 -7.42 31.90
N ALA A 2 -5.80 -6.72 31.08
CA ALA A 2 -5.48 -5.31 31.33
C ALA A 2 -6.72 -4.47 30.99
N PHE A 3 -7.18 -3.66 31.94
CA PHE A 3 -8.18 -2.62 31.67
C PHE A 3 -7.51 -1.57 30.80
N SER A 4 -7.59 -1.72 29.47
CA SER A 4 -7.20 -0.68 28.55
C SER A 4 -8.21 0.45 28.71
N HIS A 5 -7.80 1.54 29.37
CA HIS A 5 -8.60 2.76 29.37
C HIS A 5 -8.62 3.28 27.94
N HIS A 6 -9.71 3.02 27.23
CA HIS A 6 -9.94 3.55 25.90
C HIS A 6 -9.66 5.05 25.88
N LYS A 7 -8.82 5.48 24.95
CA LYS A 7 -8.42 6.88 24.81
C LYS A 7 -9.09 7.50 23.60
N ARG A 8 -9.52 8.75 23.76
CA ARG A 8 -10.18 9.54 22.72
C ARG A 8 -9.17 10.48 22.07
N SER A 9 -9.19 10.56 20.74
CA SER A 9 -8.35 11.48 19.97
C SER A 9 -9.18 12.25 18.95
N LEU A 10 -8.88 13.52 18.72
CA LEU A 10 -9.53 14.30 17.66
C LEU A 10 -8.86 13.94 16.32
N PHE A 11 -9.61 13.39 15.36
CA PHE A 11 -9.04 12.85 14.12
C PHE A 11 -8.20 13.91 13.37
N SER A 12 -8.69 15.16 13.33
CA SER A 12 -8.03 16.30 12.67
C SER A 12 -6.72 16.76 13.34
N THR A 13 -6.34 16.20 14.48
CA THR A 13 -5.08 16.54 15.18
C THR A 13 -4.02 15.46 15.08
N ILE A 14 -4.33 14.32 14.46
CA ILE A 14 -3.40 13.21 14.31
C ILE A 14 -2.41 13.57 13.20
N GLU A 15 -1.12 13.59 13.52
CA GLU A 15 -0.06 13.97 12.57
C GLU A 15 0.50 12.77 11.80
N PHE A 16 0.44 11.57 12.37
CA PHE A 16 1.03 10.36 11.82
C PHE A 16 0.21 9.14 12.24
N ILE A 17 0.02 8.21 11.29
CA ILE A 17 -0.57 6.89 11.53
C ILE A 17 0.26 5.86 10.76
N GLU A 18 0.63 4.78 11.44
CA GLU A 18 1.20 3.59 10.82
C GLU A 18 0.16 2.47 10.90
N PHE A 19 0.05 1.70 9.82
CA PHE A 19 -0.80 0.52 9.73
C PHE A 19 0.06 -0.68 9.36
N GLN A 20 -0.21 -1.83 9.98
CA GLN A 20 0.46 -3.10 9.71
C GLN A 20 -0.58 -4.12 9.22
N GLU A 21 -0.18 -5.02 8.32
CA GLU A 21 -1.07 -6.02 7.71
C GLU A 21 -1.71 -6.96 8.74
N ASP A 22 -0.91 -7.50 9.65
CA ASP A 22 -1.34 -8.51 10.62
C ASP A 22 -1.91 -7.94 11.93
N GLU A 23 -1.95 -6.61 12.06
CA GLU A 23 -2.41 -5.96 13.28
C GLU A 23 -3.92 -5.67 13.25
N ILE A 24 -4.54 -5.76 14.42
CA ILE A 24 -5.98 -5.58 14.59
C ILE A 24 -6.26 -4.21 15.21
N THR A 25 -7.34 -3.56 14.79
CA THR A 25 -7.78 -2.28 15.35
C THR A 25 -8.29 -2.43 16.78
N ASN A 26 -8.07 -1.39 17.59
CA ASN A 26 -8.82 -1.22 18.81
C ASN A 26 -10.30 -1.00 18.47
N PHE A 27 -11.18 -1.55 19.29
CA PHE A 27 -12.62 -1.42 19.10
C PHE A 27 -13.33 -1.25 20.45
N ARG A 28 -14.53 -0.68 20.39
CA ARG A 28 -15.45 -0.58 21.53
C ARG A 28 -16.90 -0.75 21.10
N ARG A 29 -17.32 -0.05 20.04
CA ARG A 29 -18.70 -0.07 19.54
C ARG A 29 -18.87 -1.03 18.36
N ILE A 30 -17.83 -1.17 17.55
CA ILE A 30 -17.82 -2.05 16.36
C ILE A 30 -16.96 -3.28 16.60
N HIS A 31 -16.84 -4.16 15.61
CA HIS A 31 -15.96 -5.32 15.66
C HIS A 31 -14.52 -4.94 15.28
N PRO A 32 -13.52 -5.63 15.85
CA PRO A 32 -12.13 -5.49 15.42
C PRO A 32 -12.00 -5.78 13.92
N ARG A 33 -11.11 -5.02 13.26
CA ARG A 33 -10.77 -5.20 11.83
C ARG A 33 -9.26 -5.22 11.67
N TYR A 34 -8.76 -5.73 10.56
CA TYR A 34 -7.36 -5.55 10.19
C TYR A 34 -7.06 -4.07 9.97
N GLN A 35 -5.85 -3.64 10.36
CA GLN A 35 -5.41 -2.26 10.18
C GLN A 35 -5.18 -1.92 8.71
N LEU A 36 -4.70 -2.87 7.90
CA LEU A 36 -4.62 -2.74 6.45
C LEU A 36 -5.65 -3.63 5.77
N ASN A 37 -6.30 -3.09 4.75
CA ASN A 37 -7.22 -3.84 3.92
C ASN A 37 -6.98 -3.49 2.45
N CYS A 38 -6.36 -4.42 1.74
CA CYS A 38 -6.13 -4.28 0.31
C CYS A 38 -7.41 -4.60 -0.46
N LEU A 39 -7.75 -3.73 -1.42
CA LEU A 39 -8.89 -3.87 -2.29
C LEU A 39 -8.45 -3.99 -3.75
N GLY A 40 -8.90 -5.03 -4.45
CA GLY A 40 -8.64 -5.25 -5.87
C GLY A 40 -8.07 -6.63 -6.19
N GLU A 41 -7.82 -6.86 -7.48
CA GLU A 41 -7.41 -8.17 -8.02
C GLU A 41 -5.99 -8.60 -7.58
N PHE A 42 -5.11 -7.64 -7.31
CA PHE A 42 -3.68 -7.90 -7.06
C PHE A 42 -3.31 -8.05 -5.57
N CYS A 43 -4.29 -8.06 -4.67
CA CYS A 43 -4.03 -8.03 -3.22
C CYS A 43 -3.37 -9.29 -2.67
N ASP A 44 -3.68 -10.46 -3.22
CA ASP A 44 -3.13 -11.74 -2.75
C ASP A 44 -1.62 -11.89 -3.02
N GLU A 45 -1.10 -11.21 -4.04
CA GLU A 45 0.30 -11.34 -4.48
C GLU A 45 1.11 -10.09 -4.16
N TYR A 46 0.48 -8.92 -4.21
CA TYR A 46 1.17 -7.63 -4.18
C TYR A 46 0.82 -6.77 -2.98
N GLY A 47 0.08 -7.30 -1.99
CA GLY A 47 -0.21 -6.64 -0.71
C GLY A 47 1.01 -5.94 -0.08
N PHE A 48 0.74 -4.91 0.71
CA PHE A 48 1.75 -4.17 1.45
C PHE A 48 1.66 -4.54 2.92
N GLU A 49 2.81 -4.86 3.50
CA GLU A 49 2.91 -5.25 4.91
C GLU A 49 2.71 -4.06 5.85
N ARG A 50 3.11 -2.87 5.39
CA ARG A 50 3.08 -1.65 6.20
C ARG A 50 2.74 -0.42 5.36
N VAL A 51 1.91 0.46 5.92
CA VAL A 51 1.65 1.80 5.33
C VAL A 51 1.83 2.87 6.39
N GLU A 52 2.60 3.90 6.05
CA GLU A 52 2.83 5.08 6.87
C GLU A 52 2.14 6.29 6.25
N CYS A 53 1.22 6.91 6.99
CA CYS A 53 0.50 8.10 6.58
C CYS A 53 0.89 9.28 7.47
N THR A 54 1.39 10.34 6.85
CA THR A 54 1.71 11.60 7.54
C THR A 54 0.74 12.68 7.08
N ARG A 55 0.22 13.47 8.03
CA ARG A 55 -0.64 14.61 7.70
C ARG A 55 0.18 15.66 6.96
N LYS A 56 -0.28 16.07 5.79
CA LYS A 56 0.22 17.23 5.05
C LYS A 56 0.08 18.46 5.95
N LYS A 57 1.19 19.15 6.22
CA LYS A 57 1.15 20.49 6.81
C LYS A 57 0.63 21.41 5.71
N GLU A 58 -0.66 21.68 5.73
CA GLU A 58 -1.27 22.66 4.84
C GLU A 58 -0.53 24.00 5.02
N ILE A 59 0.29 24.38 4.04
CA ILE A 59 0.74 25.76 3.92
C ILE A 59 -0.39 26.47 3.19
N HIS A 60 -1.36 26.98 3.94
CA HIS A 60 -2.22 28.05 3.43
C HIS A 60 -1.34 29.26 3.13
N LEU A 61 -0.80 29.34 1.90
CA LEU A 61 -0.56 30.64 1.31
C LEU A 61 -1.94 31.17 0.98
N GLN A 62 -2.41 32.07 1.85
CA GLN A 62 -3.71 32.71 1.73
C GLN A 62 -3.71 33.58 0.48
N ASP A 63 -4.28 33.07 -0.61
CA ASP A 63 -4.76 33.90 -1.69
C ASP A 63 -6.07 34.52 -1.17
N HIS A 64 -5.98 35.71 -0.59
CA HIS A 64 -7.13 36.49 -0.17
C HIS A 64 -8.05 36.78 -1.38
N GLN A 65 -8.99 35.87 -1.67
CA GLN A 65 -10.25 36.16 -2.36
C GLN A 65 -11.20 34.97 -2.20
N GLY A 66 -12.04 35.08 -1.17
CA GLY A 66 -13.04 34.07 -0.83
C GLY A 66 -14.04 33.85 -1.96
N ASN A 67 -14.12 32.60 -2.42
CA ASN A 67 -15.30 32.05 -3.04
C ASN A 67 -16.00 31.15 -2.00
N PRO A 68 -17.21 31.49 -1.53
CA PRO A 68 -17.89 30.76 -0.45
C PRO A 68 -18.54 29.44 -0.90
N ASN A 69 -18.38 29.04 -2.17
CA ASN A 69 -18.98 27.82 -2.70
C ASN A 69 -17.89 26.89 -3.24
N GLN A 70 -17.84 25.70 -2.63
CA GLN A 70 -17.05 24.53 -3.00
C GLN A 70 -15.58 24.54 -2.57
N THR A 71 -15.31 23.78 -1.53
CA THR A 71 -14.68 22.47 -1.72
C THR A 71 -15.22 21.53 -0.66
N GLU A 72 -15.76 20.38 -1.06
CA GLU A 72 -15.99 19.27 -0.13
C GLU A 72 -14.66 19.01 0.58
N PHE A 73 -14.65 19.17 1.90
CA PHE A 73 -13.47 18.90 2.72
C PHE A 73 -13.21 17.39 2.65
N ASN A 74 -12.44 16.97 1.65
CA ASN A 74 -11.99 15.60 1.53
C ASN A 74 -10.96 15.38 2.64
N GLN A 75 -11.37 14.74 3.73
CA GLN A 75 -10.48 14.48 4.87
C GLN A 75 -9.22 13.69 4.46
N ASN A 76 -9.23 12.98 3.32
CA ASN A 76 -8.12 12.21 2.79
C ASN A 76 -7.09 13.08 2.05
N SER A 77 -7.47 14.25 1.51
CA SER A 77 -6.54 15.11 0.75
C SER A 77 -5.44 15.72 1.62
N HIS A 78 -5.57 15.60 2.95
CA HIS A 78 -4.61 16.10 3.94
C HIS A 78 -3.57 15.05 4.37
N TRP A 79 -3.48 13.89 3.72
CA TRP A 79 -2.53 12.83 4.10
C TRP A 79 -1.60 12.48 2.94
N THR A 80 -0.33 12.25 3.27
CA THR A 80 0.66 11.64 2.37
C THR A 80 0.95 10.24 2.90
N CYS A 81 0.60 9.22 2.14
CA CYS A 81 0.75 7.82 2.54
C CYS A 81 1.83 7.12 1.70
N PHE A 82 2.76 6.44 2.37
CA PHE A 82 3.76 5.60 1.76
C PHE A 82 3.51 4.15 2.16
N ALA A 83 3.38 3.28 1.17
CA ALA A 83 3.37 1.85 1.39
C ALA A 83 4.82 1.34 1.37
N LEU A 84 5.20 0.60 2.41
CA LEU A 84 6.52 0.02 2.54
C LEU A 84 6.45 -1.45 2.15
N TYR A 85 7.51 -1.93 1.50
CA TYR A 85 7.69 -3.33 1.17
C TYR A 85 9.16 -3.71 1.19
N THR A 86 9.43 -4.97 1.47
CA THR A 86 10.77 -5.54 1.36
C THR A 86 10.96 -6.04 -0.06
N ASN A 87 12.03 -5.59 -0.72
CA ASN A 87 12.37 -6.09 -2.05
C ASN A 87 13.17 -7.41 -1.95
N LEU A 88 13.60 -7.94 -3.10
CA LEU A 88 14.31 -9.22 -3.18
C LEU A 88 15.73 -9.18 -2.60
N ASP A 89 16.29 -7.99 -2.38
CA ASP A 89 17.60 -7.77 -1.79
C ASP A 89 17.51 -7.50 -0.26
N ASP A 90 16.36 -7.79 0.36
CA ASP A 90 16.05 -7.48 1.76
C ASP A 90 16.16 -5.97 2.09
N LEU A 91 15.96 -5.11 1.08
CA LEU A 91 15.94 -3.66 1.26
C LEU A 91 14.50 -3.15 1.35
N GLU A 92 14.26 -2.31 2.35
CA GLU A 92 12.97 -1.63 2.52
C GLU A 92 12.85 -0.51 1.48
N GLU A 93 11.86 -0.63 0.62
CA GLU A 93 11.50 0.37 -0.37
C GLU A 93 10.09 0.91 -0.08
N LYS A 94 9.78 2.10 -0.61
CA LYS A 94 8.48 2.74 -0.40
C LYS A 94 7.86 3.24 -1.70
N VAL A 95 6.55 3.03 -1.82
CA VAL A 95 5.71 3.54 -2.92
C VAL A 95 4.77 4.60 -2.36
N LEU A 96 4.64 5.72 -3.08
CA LEU A 96 3.63 6.73 -2.76
C LEU A 96 2.23 6.25 -3.20
N LEU A 97 1.30 6.20 -2.26
CA LEU A 97 -0.12 5.99 -2.54
C LEU A 97 -0.79 7.34 -2.84
N GLU A 98 -1.55 7.41 -3.92
CA GLU A 98 -2.31 8.61 -4.29
C GLU A 98 -3.56 8.77 -3.42
N ASP A 99 -4.09 10.00 -3.38
CA ASP A 99 -5.20 10.37 -2.49
C ASP A 99 -6.49 9.55 -2.77
N ASP A 100 -6.70 9.08 -4.00
CA ASP A 100 -7.82 8.23 -4.40
C ASP A 100 -7.60 6.74 -4.12
N GLN A 101 -6.36 6.34 -3.86
CA GLN A 101 -5.99 4.97 -3.53
C GLN A 101 -6.14 4.65 -2.05
N VAL A 102 -6.47 5.63 -1.19
CA VAL A 102 -6.51 5.45 0.27
C VAL A 102 -7.80 5.97 0.88
N GLN A 103 -8.35 5.20 1.81
CA GLN A 103 -9.50 5.59 2.61
C GLN A 103 -9.32 5.14 4.05
N PHE A 104 -9.40 6.10 4.98
CA PHE A 104 -9.40 5.83 6.42
C PHE A 104 -10.79 5.42 6.89
N ASP A 105 -10.84 4.40 7.75
CA ASP A 105 -12.05 3.98 8.46
C ASP A 105 -11.73 3.83 9.95
N CYS A 106 -12.14 4.80 10.76
CA CYS A 106 -11.88 4.84 12.19
C CYS A 106 -13.19 4.74 12.98
N GLU A 107 -13.15 4.10 14.16
CA GLU A 107 -14.31 4.07 15.04
C GLU A 107 -14.51 5.44 15.70
N GLY A 108 -15.57 6.16 15.32
CA GLY A 108 -15.98 7.39 16.00
C GLY A 108 -16.29 7.15 17.48
N TRP A 109 -16.00 8.13 18.34
CA TRP A 109 -16.08 7.96 19.79
C TRP A 109 -17.52 7.70 20.22
N ARG A 110 -18.49 8.54 19.87
CA ARG A 110 -19.90 8.34 20.27
C ARG A 110 -20.74 7.66 19.19
N HIS A 111 -20.52 8.06 17.95
CA HIS A 111 -21.23 7.64 16.74
C HIS A 111 -20.28 7.80 15.55
N ASP A 112 -20.70 7.39 14.36
CA ASP A 112 -19.77 7.21 13.24
C ASP A 112 -19.28 8.55 12.66
N ASP A 113 -20.11 9.60 12.75
CA ASP A 113 -19.72 10.97 12.34
C ASP A 113 -19.02 11.80 13.46
N ASP A 114 -18.58 11.19 14.56
CA ASP A 114 -17.93 11.92 15.65
C ASP A 114 -16.52 12.37 15.22
N PRO A 115 -16.16 13.67 15.29
CA PRO A 115 -14.82 14.14 14.94
C PRO A 115 -13.74 13.54 15.86
N TYR A 116 -14.13 13.11 17.07
CA TYR A 116 -13.29 12.31 17.93
C TYR A 116 -13.42 10.82 17.61
N ILE A 117 -12.29 10.13 17.58
CA ILE A 117 -12.22 8.70 17.35
C ILE A 117 -11.64 7.96 18.56
N LEU A 118 -11.84 6.64 18.59
CA LEU A 118 -11.13 5.74 19.49
C LEU A 118 -9.66 5.62 19.03
N GLN A 119 -8.71 5.90 19.91
CA GLN A 119 -7.29 5.80 19.57
C GLN A 119 -6.92 4.35 19.18
N GLY A 120 -6.26 4.20 18.03
CA GLY A 120 -5.87 2.89 17.48
C GLY A 120 -7.00 2.14 16.78
N SER A 121 -8.15 2.78 16.53
CA SER A 121 -9.29 2.14 15.85
C SER A 121 -9.31 2.31 14.34
N CYS A 122 -8.37 3.08 13.78
CA CYS A 122 -8.31 3.33 12.35
C CYS A 122 -7.80 2.11 11.61
N SER A 123 -8.48 1.77 10.52
CA SER A 123 -7.99 0.92 9.44
C SER A 123 -7.83 1.75 8.17
N LEU A 124 -6.97 1.29 7.26
CA LEU A 124 -6.75 1.87 5.95
C LEU A 124 -7.19 0.87 4.88
N ASN A 125 -8.22 1.24 4.12
CA ASN A 125 -8.54 0.57 2.87
C ASN A 125 -7.69 1.19 1.76
N TYR A 126 -6.99 0.36 0.99
CA TYR A 126 -6.20 0.87 -0.13
C TYR A 126 -6.34 0.02 -1.40
N THR A 127 -6.14 0.65 -2.56
CA THR A 127 -6.21 0.00 -3.88
C THR A 127 -4.93 0.18 -4.68
N PHE A 128 -4.58 -0.78 -5.53
CA PHE A 128 -3.55 -0.54 -6.55
C PHE A 128 -4.11 0.31 -7.70
N ALA A 129 -3.40 1.37 -8.06
CA ALA A 129 -3.48 1.89 -9.42
C ALA A 129 -2.95 0.77 -10.34
N SER A 130 -3.67 0.48 -11.43
CA SER A 130 -3.30 -0.56 -12.41
C SER A 130 -1.81 -0.51 -12.79
N ASP A 131 -1.27 0.71 -12.90
CA ASP A 131 0.08 0.96 -13.39
C ASP A 131 1.15 0.76 -12.30
N LYS A 132 0.78 0.84 -11.01
CA LYS A 132 1.69 0.59 -9.88
C LYS A 132 1.77 -0.91 -9.52
N ALA A 133 0.69 -1.65 -9.70
CA ALA A 133 0.72 -3.12 -9.69
C ALA A 133 1.63 -3.64 -10.80
N ILE A 134 1.56 -3.05 -12.00
CA ILE A 134 2.48 -3.35 -13.11
C ILE A 134 3.92 -2.99 -12.76
N GLN A 135 4.21 -1.92 -12.02
CA GLN A 135 5.58 -1.61 -11.58
C GLN A 135 6.11 -2.63 -10.56
N LYS A 136 5.34 -3.02 -9.53
CA LYS A 136 5.75 -4.09 -8.59
C LYS A 136 5.92 -5.43 -9.32
N GLN A 137 5.02 -5.76 -10.24
CA GLN A 137 5.11 -6.92 -11.11
C GLN A 137 6.32 -6.86 -12.07
N THR A 138 6.66 -5.69 -12.64
CA THR A 138 7.81 -5.52 -13.54
C THR A 138 9.13 -5.63 -12.76
N LEU A 139 9.19 -5.05 -11.54
CA LEU A 139 10.35 -5.16 -10.64
C LEU A 139 10.55 -6.61 -10.17
N GLN A 140 9.48 -7.34 -9.86
CA GLN A 140 9.58 -8.75 -9.45
C GLN A 140 9.86 -9.70 -10.64
N ASN A 141 9.26 -9.48 -11.81
CA ASN A 141 9.46 -10.33 -13.00
C ASN A 141 10.79 -10.10 -13.71
N GLN A 142 11.42 -8.93 -13.61
CA GLN A 142 12.80 -8.72 -14.10
C GLN A 142 13.79 -9.68 -13.43
N THR A 143 13.52 -10.09 -12.18
CA THR A 143 14.36 -11.03 -11.44
C THR A 143 14.10 -12.49 -11.81
N THR A 144 12.91 -12.83 -12.33
CA THR A 144 12.64 -14.16 -12.91
C THR A 144 13.43 -14.38 -14.20
N ILE A 145 13.66 -13.33 -14.99
CA ILE A 145 14.46 -13.42 -16.23
C ILE A 145 15.96 -13.57 -15.87
N LEU A 146 16.43 -12.92 -14.81
CA LEU A 146 17.82 -13.06 -14.35
C LEU A 146 18.09 -14.43 -13.69
N THR A 147 17.11 -15.02 -13.00
CA THR A 147 17.25 -16.35 -12.36
C THR A 147 17.01 -17.53 -13.31
N THR A 148 16.35 -17.33 -14.46
CA THR A 148 16.25 -18.35 -15.52
C THR A 148 17.40 -18.31 -16.52
N GLN A 149 18.20 -17.23 -16.54
CA GLN A 149 19.38 -17.13 -17.40
C GLN A 149 20.64 -17.82 -16.86
N ASP A 150 20.66 -18.24 -15.58
CA ASP A 150 21.86 -18.82 -14.96
C ASP A 150 21.91 -20.36 -14.89
N LEU A 151 21.02 -21.09 -15.58
CA LEU A 151 21.09 -22.57 -15.64
C LEU A 151 21.04 -23.21 -17.03
N THR A 152 21.24 -22.46 -18.12
CA THR A 152 21.49 -23.07 -19.45
C THR A 152 22.65 -22.41 -20.19
N ASN A 153 23.82 -22.36 -19.56
CA ASN A 153 25.10 -22.27 -20.28
C ASN A 153 25.63 -23.68 -20.57
N ASP A 154 24.86 -24.48 -21.32
CA ASP A 154 25.41 -25.57 -22.13
C ASP A 154 25.46 -25.07 -23.58
N PHE A 155 26.54 -24.37 -23.88
CA PHE A 155 26.87 -23.86 -25.19
C PHE A 155 27.24 -25.05 -26.10
N VAL A 156 26.24 -25.67 -26.73
CA VAL A 156 26.48 -26.64 -27.81
C VAL A 156 26.91 -25.85 -29.04
N LEU A 157 28.23 -25.84 -29.30
CA LEU A 157 28.82 -25.33 -30.54
C LEU A 157 28.25 -26.12 -31.73
N TYR A 158 27.38 -25.48 -32.52
CA TYR A 158 26.89 -26.05 -33.78
C TYR A 158 27.95 -25.80 -34.88
N ASP A 159 28.61 -26.87 -35.33
CA ASP A 159 29.52 -26.88 -36.48
C ASP A 159 28.69 -26.93 -37.80
N PRO A 160 28.80 -25.94 -38.70
CA PRO A 160 27.98 -25.87 -39.91
C PRO A 160 28.52 -26.70 -41.10
N GLN A 161 29.36 -27.72 -40.91
CA GLN A 161 29.96 -28.47 -42.04
C GLN A 161 29.67 -29.98 -42.15
N SER A 162 28.83 -30.59 -41.31
CA SER A 162 28.51 -32.03 -41.48
C SER A 162 27.28 -32.28 -42.36
N LYS A 163 27.50 -32.73 -43.61
CA LYS A 163 26.45 -33.22 -44.51
C LYS A 163 25.87 -34.55 -43.99
N PRO A 164 24.53 -34.73 -43.98
CA PRO A 164 23.95 -36.03 -43.65
C PRO A 164 24.09 -36.99 -44.84
N ASN A 165 24.80 -38.09 -44.62
CA ASN A 165 24.86 -39.23 -45.52
C ASN A 165 23.69 -40.16 -45.16
N PHE A 166 22.65 -40.19 -45.99
CA PHE A 166 21.55 -41.14 -45.85
C PHE A 166 21.95 -42.48 -46.47
N SER A 167 22.11 -43.52 -45.64
CA SER A 167 22.13 -44.91 -46.08
C SER A 167 20.90 -45.61 -45.49
N CYS A 168 20.01 -46.03 -46.38
CA CYS A 168 18.83 -46.83 -46.07
C CYS A 168 19.24 -48.28 -45.74
N MET A 169 18.61 -48.87 -44.72
CA MET A 169 18.31 -50.30 -44.62
C MET A 169 16.99 -50.49 -43.89
#